data_AF-A0A0W0SGT8-F1
#
_entry.id   AF-A0A0W0SGT8-F1
#
_cell.length_a   1.000
_cell.length_b   1.000
_cell.length_c   1.000
_cell.angle_alpha   90.00
_cell.angle_beta   90.00
_cell.angle_gamma   90.00
#
_symmetry.space_group_name_H-M   'P 1'
#
loop_
_entity.id
_entity.type
_entity.pdbx_description
1 polymer ?
#
loop_
_entity_poly.entity_id
_entity_poly.type
_entity_poly.pdbx_seq_one_letter_code
_entity_poly.pdbx_strand_id
1 'polypeptide(L)'
;MTQRIILNKFIKFLDIIENQLIKELKEEFPTNYQDKVKVTQHDLNDLRLTLKKGHCLGFSVIDAAMDHIGKLDWWDHARIAVAHWDEQESTLDKLIELPDSENDFFGQTKKEKEEDSIQSPPLDKKKIKLKTLFSRLLPYVIFTQACFDKNFKPNNLNQYTLLSPTEHHFEILSKEGVVKSIQQRSITAGNLTTAELLKLLDENDFTDTIAIVHSPRHAIRVSCKNGLWSVYNSNYDQTSLTTCRKYFPIKLGVVNAIFGILGQSIAIEIATTDSLKKISLPLFSELKPFEMLDRLREDGLFVIAKWCPDMLLKVLEQVENLPSADKIIAQGLLRKNNGTGLKFIAKFAPEALSKALELAAKAKNGDKLIARALLAQDDEEDTKEIGLKAILFHAPASLALALDLASQTLEGCELIVQALLFKDNDDWSVLHYIAAHLPDLLPKVFDLFNKTANGPQQLAKFILEKNKHNSTLIYLVARHGPNALSQTLDIASKGNIHEPEFLAKEIVKNLTVIAQYAPHTLSKALNAAMKAPNGSTLIKEALFAKNKMGLKIIERHAPQCLTQVHEMIQDNPDKPVEGQQPPSIVPTKMSFWERNRISTTVLTAAVVGVTAWFATKK
;
A
#
# COMPACT_ATOMS: atom_id res chain seq x y z
N MET A 1 -16.36 -13.84 -11.52
CA MET A 1 -16.34 -12.38 -11.78
C MET A 1 -15.97 -12.17 -13.24
N THR A 2 -16.83 -11.51 -13.99
CA THR A 2 -16.77 -11.34 -15.46
C THR A 2 -15.76 -10.29 -15.93
N GLN A 3 -15.40 -9.28 -15.14
CA GLN A 3 -14.20 -8.44 -15.43
C GLN A 3 -12.93 -9.28 -15.60
N ARG A 4 -12.85 -10.47 -14.97
CA ARG A 4 -11.71 -11.38 -15.15
C ARG A 4 -11.56 -11.83 -16.60
N ILE A 5 -12.63 -11.87 -17.39
CA ILE A 5 -12.53 -12.18 -18.83
C ILE A 5 -11.64 -11.12 -19.48
N ILE A 6 -12.02 -9.84 -19.41
CA ILE A 6 -11.25 -8.75 -20.01
C ILE A 6 -9.83 -8.67 -19.42
N LEU A 7 -9.68 -8.79 -18.10
CA LEU A 7 -8.36 -8.75 -17.44
C LEU A 7 -7.46 -9.92 -17.88
N ASN A 8 -8.01 -11.12 -18.08
CA ASN A 8 -7.26 -12.26 -18.62
C ASN A 8 -6.85 -12.02 -20.07
N LYS A 9 -7.72 -11.39 -20.89
CA LYS A 9 -7.36 -10.99 -22.26
C LYS A 9 -6.22 -9.97 -22.25
N PHE A 10 -6.22 -9.01 -21.31
CA PHE A 10 -5.10 -8.09 -21.13
C PHE A 10 -3.81 -8.81 -20.72
N ILE A 11 -3.85 -9.75 -19.78
CA ILE A 11 -2.68 -10.55 -19.39
C ILE A 11 -2.13 -11.31 -20.61
N LYS A 12 -3.01 -11.97 -21.38
CA LYS A 12 -2.62 -12.72 -22.57
C LYS A 12 -2.04 -11.83 -23.67
N PHE A 13 -2.60 -10.63 -23.84
CA PHE A 13 -2.05 -9.62 -24.74
C PHE A 13 -0.64 -9.20 -24.32
N LEU A 14 -0.39 -8.98 -23.03
CA LEU A 14 0.94 -8.66 -22.51
C LEU A 14 1.96 -9.79 -22.76
N ASP A 15 1.56 -11.06 -22.68
CA ASP A 15 2.43 -12.19 -23.02
C ASP A 15 2.90 -12.17 -24.48
N ILE A 16 2.01 -11.77 -25.40
CA ILE A 16 2.36 -11.62 -26.82
C ILE A 16 3.29 -10.42 -27.02
N ILE A 17 2.97 -9.29 -26.41
CA ILE A 17 3.77 -8.06 -26.52
C ILE A 17 5.17 -8.25 -25.91
N GLU A 18 5.32 -9.00 -24.81
CA GLU A 18 6.63 -9.32 -24.22
C GLU A 18 7.57 -9.97 -25.25
N ASN A 19 7.08 -10.96 -25.99
CA ASN A 19 7.88 -11.67 -26.98
C ASN A 19 8.33 -10.74 -28.12
N GLN A 20 7.45 -9.83 -28.55
CA GLN A 20 7.75 -8.83 -29.57
C GLN A 20 8.79 -7.83 -29.06
N LEU A 21 8.61 -7.29 -27.85
CA LEU A 21 9.55 -6.36 -27.23
C LEU A 21 10.93 -6.98 -27.01
N ILE A 22 11.00 -8.24 -26.58
CA ILE A 22 12.29 -8.95 -26.43
C ILE A 22 13.01 -9.07 -27.78
N LYS A 23 12.29 -9.32 -28.87
CA LYS A 23 12.87 -9.38 -30.22
C LYS A 23 13.41 -8.01 -30.63
N GLU A 24 12.61 -6.96 -30.46
CA GLU A 24 13.00 -5.58 -30.79
C GLU A 24 14.20 -5.10 -29.96
N LEU A 25 14.22 -5.39 -28.65
CA LEU A 25 15.34 -5.04 -27.77
C LEU A 25 16.65 -5.74 -28.16
N LYS A 26 16.57 -6.98 -28.67
CA LYS A 26 17.74 -7.70 -29.19
C LYS A 26 18.29 -7.04 -30.46
N GLU A 27 17.40 -6.58 -31.33
CA GLU A 27 17.77 -5.89 -32.57
C GLU A 27 18.35 -4.50 -32.28
N GLU A 28 17.76 -3.75 -31.34
CA GLU A 28 18.18 -2.38 -31.00
C GLU A 28 19.41 -2.31 -30.08
N PHE A 29 19.58 -3.26 -29.15
CA PHE A 29 20.67 -3.27 -28.17
C PHE A 29 21.49 -4.59 -28.15
N PRO A 30 22.19 -4.96 -29.23
CA PRO A 30 22.82 -6.28 -29.34
C PRO A 30 23.79 -6.63 -28.19
N THR A 31 24.46 -5.62 -27.61
CA THR A 31 25.47 -5.80 -26.55
C THR A 31 24.93 -5.69 -25.12
N ASN A 32 23.72 -5.13 -24.92
CA ASN A 32 23.15 -4.92 -23.58
C ASN A 32 21.63 -5.18 -23.50
N TYR A 33 21.08 -6.01 -24.40
CA TYR A 33 19.65 -6.30 -24.38
C TYR A 33 19.25 -7.12 -23.15
N GLN A 34 20.13 -7.92 -22.56
CA GLN A 34 19.78 -8.83 -21.46
C GLN A 34 19.32 -8.08 -20.21
N ASP A 35 20.01 -7.00 -19.82
CA ASP A 35 19.61 -6.20 -18.66
C ASP A 35 18.30 -5.46 -18.92
N LYS A 36 18.11 -4.93 -20.13
CA LYS A 36 16.84 -4.32 -20.55
C LYS A 36 15.68 -5.33 -20.54
N VAL A 37 15.90 -6.53 -21.07
CA VAL A 37 14.92 -7.63 -21.03
C VAL A 37 14.56 -7.97 -19.59
N LYS A 38 15.52 -8.14 -18.68
CA LYS A 38 15.23 -8.44 -17.26
C LYS A 38 14.34 -7.37 -16.62
N VAL A 39 14.63 -6.09 -16.85
CA VAL A 39 13.81 -4.98 -16.33
C VAL A 39 12.40 -5.03 -16.91
N THR A 40 12.27 -5.15 -18.24
CA THR A 40 10.96 -5.23 -18.90
C THR A 40 10.14 -6.43 -18.43
N GLN A 41 10.76 -7.60 -18.28
CA GLN A 41 10.08 -8.80 -17.78
C GLN A 41 9.60 -8.64 -16.34
N HIS A 42 10.40 -7.99 -15.49
CA HIS A 42 10.00 -7.67 -14.13
C HIS A 42 8.78 -6.74 -14.11
N ASP A 43 8.80 -5.63 -14.86
CA ASP A 43 7.70 -4.68 -14.93
C ASP A 43 6.41 -5.30 -15.47
N LEU A 44 6.51 -6.14 -16.52
CA LEU A 44 5.37 -6.85 -17.08
C LEU A 44 4.80 -7.89 -16.11
N ASN A 45 5.64 -8.57 -15.35
CA ASN A 45 5.19 -9.50 -14.31
C ASN A 45 4.45 -8.78 -13.19
N ASP A 46 4.93 -7.62 -12.75
CA ASP A 46 4.24 -6.78 -11.76
C ASP A 46 2.88 -6.30 -12.28
N LEU A 47 2.81 -5.91 -13.56
CA LEU A 47 1.56 -5.52 -14.22
C LEU A 47 0.57 -6.69 -14.28
N ARG A 48 1.01 -7.90 -14.65
CA ARG A 48 0.18 -9.11 -14.65
C ARG A 48 -0.33 -9.46 -13.27
N LEU A 49 0.54 -9.40 -12.25
CA LEU A 49 0.15 -9.63 -10.86
C LEU A 49 -0.90 -8.61 -10.41
N THR A 50 -0.76 -7.36 -10.83
CA THR A 50 -1.75 -6.33 -10.54
C THR A 50 -3.09 -6.62 -11.22
N LEU A 51 -3.09 -6.96 -12.52
CA LEU A 51 -4.30 -7.31 -13.29
C LEU A 51 -5.11 -8.45 -12.66
N LYS A 52 -4.47 -9.36 -11.90
CA LYS A 52 -5.16 -10.42 -11.16
C LYS A 52 -6.00 -9.93 -9.97
N LYS A 53 -5.72 -8.73 -9.42
CA LYS A 53 -6.38 -8.19 -8.20
C LYS A 53 -7.76 -7.55 -8.45
N GLY A 54 -8.25 -7.52 -9.69
CA GLY A 54 -9.52 -6.88 -10.07
C GLY A 54 -9.40 -5.36 -10.20
N HIS A 55 -10.17 -4.75 -11.13
CA HIS A 55 -10.02 -3.34 -11.53
C HIS A 55 -11.37 -2.60 -11.55
N CYS A 56 -12.19 -2.83 -10.53
CA CYS A 56 -13.56 -2.32 -10.47
C CYS A 56 -13.67 -0.79 -10.49
N LEU A 57 -12.76 -0.08 -9.81
CA LEU A 57 -12.73 1.38 -9.87
C LEU A 57 -12.35 1.84 -11.27
N GLY A 58 -11.29 1.27 -11.85
CA GLY A 58 -10.80 1.69 -13.15
C GLY A 58 -11.87 1.54 -14.24
N PHE A 59 -12.56 0.39 -14.28
CA PHE A 59 -13.68 0.19 -15.19
C PHE A 59 -14.85 1.15 -14.92
N SER A 60 -15.22 1.40 -13.67
CA SER A 60 -16.36 2.26 -13.32
C SER A 60 -16.09 3.72 -13.66
N VAL A 61 -14.89 4.22 -13.40
CA VAL A 61 -14.48 5.59 -13.73
C VAL A 61 -14.46 5.80 -15.24
N ILE A 62 -13.90 4.87 -16.01
CA ILE A 62 -13.90 5.01 -17.48
C ILE A 62 -15.31 4.92 -18.03
N ASP A 63 -16.14 3.99 -17.54
CA ASP A 63 -17.54 3.90 -17.96
C ASP A 63 -18.29 5.22 -17.74
N ALA A 64 -18.08 5.84 -16.58
CA ALA A 64 -18.69 7.11 -16.22
C ALA A 64 -18.15 8.27 -17.05
N ALA A 65 -16.83 8.33 -17.24
CA ALA A 65 -16.19 9.39 -18.00
C ALA A 65 -16.53 9.30 -19.50
N MET A 66 -16.61 8.09 -20.06
CA MET A 66 -17.02 7.87 -21.44
C MET A 66 -18.47 8.28 -21.67
N ASP A 67 -19.39 8.04 -20.72
CA ASP A 67 -20.75 8.58 -20.85
C ASP A 67 -20.78 10.10 -20.70
N HIS A 68 -20.00 10.66 -19.76
CA HIS A 68 -19.88 12.11 -19.57
C HIS A 68 -19.45 12.86 -20.84
N ILE A 69 -18.63 12.22 -21.69
CA ILE A 69 -18.24 12.76 -23.00
C ILE A 69 -19.05 12.18 -24.16
N GLY A 70 -20.12 11.43 -23.90
CA GLY A 70 -20.99 10.81 -24.89
C GLY A 70 -20.34 9.76 -25.80
N LYS A 71 -19.27 9.10 -25.35
CA LYS A 71 -18.59 7.97 -26.01
C LYS A 71 -18.90 6.61 -25.35
N LEU A 72 -20.02 6.51 -24.63
CA LEU A 72 -20.39 5.27 -23.92
C LEU A 72 -20.54 4.07 -24.87
N ASP A 73 -21.21 4.28 -26.00
CA ASP A 73 -21.43 3.21 -26.99
C ASP A 73 -20.11 2.71 -27.56
N TRP A 74 -19.17 3.60 -27.88
CA TRP A 74 -17.82 3.24 -28.31
C TRP A 74 -17.12 2.36 -27.27
N TRP A 75 -17.16 2.78 -26.01
CA TRP A 75 -16.52 2.08 -24.91
C TRP A 75 -17.10 0.68 -24.68
N ASP A 76 -18.41 0.52 -24.82
CA ASP A 76 -19.05 -0.78 -24.70
C ASP A 76 -18.63 -1.76 -25.80
N HIS A 77 -18.67 -1.31 -27.05
CA HIS A 77 -18.26 -2.14 -28.18
C HIS A 77 -16.76 -2.47 -28.11
N ALA A 78 -15.95 -1.51 -27.67
CA ALA A 78 -14.52 -1.71 -27.45
C ALA A 78 -14.24 -2.81 -26.41
N ARG A 79 -14.93 -2.77 -25.26
CA ARG A 79 -14.79 -3.80 -24.22
C ARG A 79 -15.28 -5.17 -24.68
N ILE A 80 -16.42 -5.22 -25.37
CA ILE A 80 -17.00 -6.46 -25.90
C ILE A 80 -16.08 -7.10 -26.94
N ALA A 81 -15.49 -6.29 -27.82
CA ALA A 81 -14.49 -6.75 -28.79
C ALA A 81 -13.29 -7.40 -28.11
N VAL A 82 -12.76 -6.79 -27.04
CA VAL A 82 -11.69 -7.39 -26.24
C VAL A 82 -12.16 -8.69 -25.56
N ALA A 83 -13.35 -8.70 -24.98
CA ALA A 83 -13.88 -9.88 -24.29
C ALA A 83 -14.02 -11.10 -25.22
N HIS A 84 -14.36 -10.88 -26.49
CA HIS A 84 -14.52 -11.92 -27.52
C HIS A 84 -13.25 -12.29 -28.28
N TRP A 85 -12.11 -11.64 -28.01
CA TRP A 85 -10.86 -12.01 -28.68
C TRP A 85 -10.50 -13.48 -28.41
N ASP A 86 -10.10 -14.20 -29.46
CA ASP A 86 -9.77 -15.63 -29.44
C ASP A 86 -8.38 -15.97 -28.87
N GLU A 87 -7.69 -14.97 -28.31
CA GLU A 87 -6.37 -15.10 -27.67
C GLU A 87 -5.23 -15.51 -28.62
N GLN A 88 -5.47 -15.45 -29.94
CA GLN A 88 -4.46 -15.75 -30.94
C GLN A 88 -3.73 -14.48 -31.39
N GLU A 89 -2.40 -14.54 -31.47
CA GLU A 89 -1.58 -13.42 -31.97
C GLU A 89 -1.95 -13.03 -33.41
N SER A 90 -2.22 -14.02 -34.26
CA SER A 90 -2.57 -13.83 -35.68
C SER A 90 -3.83 -13.02 -35.91
N THR A 91 -4.68 -12.84 -34.88
CA THR A 91 -5.96 -12.14 -34.99
C THR A 91 -5.91 -10.72 -34.43
N LEU A 92 -4.77 -10.31 -33.86
CA LEU A 92 -4.57 -8.94 -33.36
C LEU A 92 -4.57 -7.89 -34.47
N ASP A 93 -4.27 -8.28 -35.71
CA ASP A 93 -4.36 -7.40 -36.89
C ASP A 93 -5.77 -7.35 -37.52
N LYS A 94 -6.74 -8.11 -36.99
CA LYS A 94 -8.13 -8.03 -37.46
C LYS A 94 -8.68 -6.62 -37.21
N LEU A 95 -9.36 -6.09 -38.23
CA LEU A 95 -10.06 -4.82 -38.17
C LEU A 95 -11.43 -5.02 -37.52
N ILE A 96 -11.76 -4.14 -36.58
CA ILE A 96 -13.01 -4.14 -35.82
C ILE A 96 -13.70 -2.80 -36.05
N GLU A 97 -15.00 -2.86 -36.33
CA GLU A 97 -15.83 -1.67 -36.44
C GLU A 97 -16.30 -1.24 -35.04
N LEU A 98 -16.06 0.02 -34.72
CA LEU A 98 -16.55 0.64 -33.48
C LEU A 98 -17.49 1.81 -33.83
N PRO A 99 -18.59 2.03 -33.08
CA PRO A 99 -19.45 3.19 -33.30
C PRO A 99 -18.69 4.49 -33.04
N ASP A 100 -19.05 5.57 -33.73
CA ASP A 100 -18.49 6.93 -33.56
C ASP A 100 -16.96 7.05 -33.77
N SER A 101 -16.34 6.09 -34.43
CA SER A 101 -14.90 6.06 -34.74
C SER A 101 -14.45 7.08 -35.80
N GLU A 102 -15.38 7.70 -36.53
CA GLU A 102 -15.09 8.66 -37.61
C GLU A 102 -14.37 9.95 -37.14
N ASN A 103 -14.44 10.29 -35.85
CA ASN A 103 -13.85 11.49 -35.26
C ASN A 103 -12.67 11.22 -34.30
N ASP A 104 -12.22 9.97 -34.16
CA ASP A 104 -11.08 9.62 -33.33
C ASP A 104 -9.76 9.97 -34.05
N PHE A 105 -9.41 11.26 -34.11
CA PHE A 105 -8.13 11.77 -34.62
C PHE A 105 -6.89 11.30 -33.81
N PHE A 106 -7.08 10.43 -32.83
CA PHE A 106 -6.04 9.94 -31.93
C PHE A 106 -5.19 8.87 -32.60
N GLY A 107 -4.17 9.28 -33.34
CA GLY A 107 -3.03 8.41 -33.60
C GLY A 107 -2.65 8.18 -35.05
N GLN A 108 -3.21 8.89 -36.02
CA GLN A 108 -2.55 8.93 -37.32
C GLN A 108 -1.28 9.78 -37.20
N THR A 109 -0.14 9.12 -37.28
CA THR A 109 1.16 9.79 -37.40
C THR A 109 1.20 10.59 -38.70
N LYS A 110 2.03 11.64 -38.75
CA LYS A 110 2.18 12.47 -39.97
C LYS A 110 2.53 11.63 -41.21
N LYS A 111 3.19 10.49 -41.00
CA LYS A 111 3.65 9.55 -42.02
C LYS A 111 2.53 8.64 -42.54
N GLU A 112 1.61 8.18 -41.69
CA GLU A 112 0.42 7.42 -42.12
C GLU A 112 -0.52 8.28 -42.97
N LYS A 113 -0.60 9.59 -42.69
CA LYS A 113 -1.32 10.54 -43.56
C LYS A 113 -0.66 10.77 -44.92
N GLU A 114 0.66 10.62 -45.01
CA GLU A 114 1.41 10.77 -46.26
C GLU A 114 1.44 9.47 -47.09
N GLU A 115 1.53 8.30 -46.46
CA GLU A 115 1.48 6.99 -47.14
C GLU A 115 0.06 6.62 -47.61
N ASP A 116 -0.99 6.99 -46.87
CA ASP A 116 -2.39 6.83 -47.32
C ASP A 116 -2.76 7.75 -48.50
N SER A 117 -1.93 8.75 -48.81
CA SER A 117 -2.20 9.72 -49.87
C SER A 117 -1.78 9.28 -51.27
N ILE A 118 -1.01 8.18 -51.41
CA ILE A 118 -0.38 7.85 -52.70
C ILE A 118 -0.92 6.60 -53.39
N GLN A 119 -1.53 5.60 -52.74
CA GLN A 119 -2.10 4.46 -53.53
C GLN A 119 -3.09 3.50 -52.83
N SER A 120 -3.65 3.83 -51.66
CA SER A 120 -4.61 2.95 -50.97
C SER A 120 -6.05 3.43 -51.15
N PRO A 121 -7.04 2.52 -51.34
CA PRO A 121 -8.46 2.89 -51.33
C PRO A 121 -8.80 3.56 -49.99
N PRO A 122 -9.79 4.46 -49.94
CA PRO A 122 -10.06 5.28 -48.76
C PRO A 122 -10.23 4.37 -47.55
N LEU A 123 -9.34 4.50 -46.56
CA LEU A 123 -9.43 3.77 -45.30
C LEU A 123 -10.83 4.02 -44.74
N ASP A 124 -11.60 2.94 -44.63
CA ASP A 124 -12.93 2.94 -44.05
C ASP A 124 -12.78 3.45 -42.61
N LYS A 125 -13.05 4.75 -42.38
CA LYS A 125 -12.69 5.51 -41.16
C LYS A 125 -13.28 4.94 -39.86
N LYS A 126 -14.00 3.82 -39.94
CA LYS A 126 -14.70 3.15 -38.84
C LYS A 126 -13.96 1.96 -38.23
N LYS A 127 -12.84 1.54 -38.82
CA LYS A 127 -12.16 0.29 -38.48
C LYS A 127 -10.87 0.52 -37.71
N ILE A 128 -10.71 -0.16 -36.58
CA ILE A 128 -9.48 -0.17 -35.76
C ILE A 128 -8.93 -1.59 -35.65
N LYS A 129 -7.61 -1.74 -35.68
CA LYS A 129 -6.97 -3.03 -35.38
C LYS A 129 -7.18 -3.41 -33.91
N LEU A 130 -7.42 -4.69 -33.64
CA LEU A 130 -7.57 -5.20 -32.29
C LEU A 130 -6.32 -4.92 -31.41
N LYS A 131 -5.11 -5.03 -31.96
CA LYS A 131 -3.85 -4.66 -31.28
C LYS A 131 -3.87 -3.22 -30.77
N THR A 132 -4.33 -2.29 -31.62
CA THR A 132 -4.44 -0.86 -31.29
C THR A 132 -5.50 -0.64 -30.22
N LEU A 133 -6.62 -1.37 -30.28
CA LEU A 133 -7.65 -1.32 -29.26
C LEU A 133 -7.13 -1.75 -27.88
N PHE A 134 -6.46 -2.90 -27.80
CA PHE A 134 -5.80 -3.37 -26.57
C PHE A 134 -4.84 -2.32 -25.99
N SER A 135 -4.00 -1.75 -26.85
CA SER A 135 -3.00 -0.74 -26.49
C SER A 135 -3.64 0.57 -26.00
N ARG A 136 -4.90 0.84 -26.34
CA ARG A 136 -5.66 1.99 -25.81
C ARG A 136 -6.37 1.69 -24.51
N LEU A 137 -7.07 0.55 -24.41
CA LEU A 137 -7.93 0.27 -23.25
C LEU A 137 -7.11 -0.11 -22.00
N LEU A 138 -6.02 -0.87 -22.17
CA LEU A 138 -5.23 -1.33 -21.04
C LEU A 138 -4.66 -0.15 -20.22
N PRO A 139 -3.97 0.86 -20.81
CA PRO A 139 -3.55 2.06 -20.11
C PRO A 139 -4.65 2.76 -19.33
N TYR A 140 -5.85 2.90 -19.92
CA TYR A 140 -6.96 3.55 -19.22
C TYR A 140 -7.33 2.77 -17.97
N VAL A 141 -7.59 1.46 -18.08
CA VAL A 141 -8.04 0.63 -16.94
C VAL A 141 -6.99 0.59 -15.83
N ILE A 142 -5.71 0.51 -16.19
CA ILE A 142 -4.59 0.56 -15.26
C ILE A 142 -4.54 1.93 -14.59
N PHE A 143 -4.43 3.01 -15.34
CA PHE A 143 -4.28 4.35 -14.79
C PHE A 143 -5.43 4.73 -13.83
N THR A 144 -6.68 4.51 -14.26
CA THR A 144 -7.87 4.88 -13.48
C THR A 144 -8.14 3.96 -12.29
N GLN A 145 -7.50 2.79 -12.19
CA GLN A 145 -7.59 1.97 -10.98
C GLN A 145 -6.80 2.60 -9.81
N ALA A 146 -5.81 3.45 -10.10
CA ALA A 146 -5.02 4.19 -9.11
C ALA A 146 -4.46 3.33 -7.95
N CYS A 147 -4.11 2.06 -8.21
CA CYS A 147 -3.63 1.09 -7.20
C CYS A 147 -2.21 0.53 -7.43
N PHE A 148 -1.46 1.01 -8.41
CA PHE A 148 -0.09 0.55 -8.68
C PHE A 148 0.91 0.85 -7.56
N ASP A 149 2.01 0.09 -7.57
CA ASP A 149 3.13 0.25 -6.66
C ASP A 149 3.86 1.58 -6.90
N LYS A 150 4.75 1.95 -5.97
CA LYS A 150 5.49 3.23 -5.96
C LYS A 150 6.23 3.52 -7.27
N ASN A 151 6.57 2.49 -8.06
CA ASN A 151 7.29 2.62 -9.32
C ASN A 151 6.44 3.21 -10.47
N PHE A 152 5.11 3.23 -10.33
CA PHE A 152 4.16 3.51 -11.43
C PHE A 152 3.30 4.76 -11.20
N LYS A 153 3.50 5.46 -10.09
CA LYS A 153 2.58 6.52 -9.65
C LYS A 153 3.30 7.85 -9.39
N PRO A 154 2.71 8.98 -9.80
CA PRO A 154 3.02 10.27 -9.19
C PRO A 154 2.88 10.17 -7.67
N ASN A 155 3.71 10.91 -6.94
CA ASN A 155 3.52 11.09 -5.50
C ASN A 155 2.06 11.52 -5.26
N ASN A 156 1.38 10.87 -4.32
CA ASN A 156 -0.01 11.11 -3.90
C ASN A 156 -1.14 10.55 -4.78
N LEU A 157 -0.88 9.97 -5.97
CA LEU A 157 -1.94 9.34 -6.76
C LEU A 157 -2.50 8.08 -6.07
N ASN A 158 -3.75 8.15 -5.64
CA ASN A 158 -4.48 7.02 -5.08
C ASN A 158 -5.95 7.08 -5.51
N GLN A 159 -6.73 6.06 -5.14
CA GLN A 159 -8.13 5.96 -5.54
C GLN A 159 -8.98 7.16 -5.07
N TYR A 160 -8.68 7.72 -3.91
CA TYR A 160 -9.41 8.86 -3.35
C TYR A 160 -9.03 10.19 -4.05
N THR A 161 -7.78 10.35 -4.48
CA THR A 161 -7.31 11.60 -5.11
C THR A 161 -7.51 11.64 -6.63
N LEU A 162 -7.88 10.52 -7.26
CA LEU A 162 -7.97 10.40 -8.71
C LEU A 162 -8.85 11.49 -9.34
N LEU A 163 -10.05 11.69 -8.81
CA LEU A 163 -11.01 12.67 -9.31
C LEU A 163 -10.89 14.03 -8.60
N SER A 164 -9.80 14.28 -7.86
CA SER A 164 -9.62 15.55 -7.15
C SER A 164 -9.39 16.70 -8.15
N PRO A 165 -10.17 17.80 -8.04
CA PRO A 165 -9.96 18.98 -8.89
C PRO A 165 -8.66 19.71 -8.56
N THR A 166 -8.06 19.52 -7.37
CA THR A 166 -6.83 20.20 -6.97
C THR A 166 -5.55 19.45 -7.36
N GLU A 167 -5.64 18.13 -7.47
CA GLU A 167 -4.49 17.28 -7.82
C GLU A 167 -4.29 17.13 -9.32
N HIS A 168 -5.32 17.47 -10.11
CA HIS A 168 -5.31 17.42 -11.59
C HIS A 168 -4.84 16.08 -12.16
N HIS A 169 -5.14 14.97 -11.46
CA HIS A 169 -4.73 13.63 -11.87
C HIS A 169 -5.57 13.05 -13.01
N PHE A 170 -6.79 13.55 -13.21
CA PHE A 170 -7.73 13.02 -14.19
C PHE A 170 -8.11 14.08 -15.22
N GLU A 171 -7.87 13.73 -16.49
CA GLU A 171 -8.23 14.53 -17.65
C GLU A 171 -8.94 13.63 -18.67
N ILE A 172 -9.91 14.20 -19.35
CA ILE A 172 -10.62 13.52 -20.43
C ILE A 172 -10.74 14.44 -21.63
N LEU A 173 -10.58 13.86 -22.81
CA LEU A 173 -10.77 14.59 -24.05
C LEU A 173 -12.23 14.56 -24.50
N SER A 174 -12.82 15.73 -24.70
CA SER A 174 -14.19 15.87 -25.19
C SER A 174 -14.33 15.47 -26.67
N LYS A 175 -15.56 15.37 -27.16
CA LYS A 175 -15.85 15.10 -28.58
C LYS A 175 -15.28 16.16 -29.51
N GLU A 176 -15.15 17.40 -29.02
CA GLU A 176 -14.59 18.54 -29.75
C GLU A 176 -13.06 18.54 -29.76
N GLY A 177 -12.40 17.55 -29.14
CA GLY A 177 -10.95 17.47 -29.07
C GLY A 177 -10.33 18.36 -27.99
N VAL A 178 -11.12 18.83 -27.02
CA VAL A 178 -10.64 19.68 -25.92
C VAL A 178 -10.35 18.82 -24.70
N VAL A 179 -9.17 18.98 -24.12
CA VAL A 179 -8.81 18.35 -22.84
C VAL A 179 -9.59 19.05 -21.72
N LYS A 180 -10.35 18.28 -20.95
CA LYS A 180 -11.14 18.74 -19.82
C LYS A 180 -10.65 18.06 -18.54
N SER A 181 -10.30 18.85 -17.55
CA SER A 181 -9.99 18.38 -16.19
C SER A 181 -11.22 18.46 -15.29
N ILE A 182 -11.21 17.74 -14.17
CA ILE A 182 -12.25 17.85 -13.15
C ILE A 182 -12.29 19.28 -12.60
N GLN A 183 -13.47 19.89 -12.64
CA GLN A 183 -13.71 21.26 -12.15
C GLN A 183 -14.40 21.25 -10.79
N GLN A 184 -15.30 20.29 -10.56
CA GLN A 184 -16.01 20.14 -9.30
C GLN A 184 -16.06 18.68 -8.88
N ARG A 185 -16.05 18.47 -7.56
CA ARG A 185 -16.15 17.18 -6.91
C ARG A 185 -16.91 17.33 -5.59
N SER A 186 -17.82 16.41 -5.32
CA SER A 186 -18.41 16.23 -3.98
C SER A 186 -18.34 14.75 -3.61
N ILE A 187 -18.10 14.48 -2.32
CA ILE A 187 -18.06 13.12 -1.79
C ILE A 187 -18.71 13.07 -0.41
N THR A 188 -19.53 12.05 -0.20
CA THR A 188 -20.12 11.72 1.10
C THR A 188 -19.94 10.24 1.39
N ALA A 189 -19.82 9.86 2.66
CA ALA A 189 -19.45 8.50 3.04
C ALA A 189 -20.09 8.07 4.36
N GLY A 190 -20.12 6.76 4.58
CA GLY A 190 -20.52 6.15 5.84
C GLY A 190 -21.54 5.04 5.65
N ASN A 191 -22.13 4.57 6.75
CA ASN A 191 -23.21 3.62 6.70
C ASN A 191 -24.55 4.32 6.42
N LEU A 192 -25.20 3.96 5.32
CA LEU A 192 -26.43 4.60 4.84
C LEU A 192 -27.64 3.68 5.00
N THR A 193 -28.75 4.25 5.46
CA THR A 193 -30.06 3.62 5.37
C THR A 193 -30.65 3.79 3.96
N THR A 194 -31.66 2.98 3.62
CA THR A 194 -32.41 3.10 2.35
C THR A 194 -33.01 4.50 2.19
N ALA A 195 -33.56 5.08 3.27
CA ALA A 195 -34.19 6.39 3.24
C ALA A 195 -33.17 7.51 2.99
N GLU A 196 -31.96 7.40 3.54
CA GLU A 196 -30.89 8.35 3.27
C GLU A 196 -30.37 8.23 1.85
N LEU A 197 -30.10 7.01 1.36
CA LEU A 197 -29.62 6.85 -0.01
C LEU A 197 -30.65 7.33 -1.04
N LEU A 198 -31.95 7.09 -0.81
CA LEU A 198 -33.01 7.65 -1.65
C LEU A 198 -32.97 9.17 -1.75
N LYS A 199 -32.62 9.87 -0.65
CA LYS A 199 -32.47 11.33 -0.63
C LYS A 199 -31.20 11.80 -1.34
N LEU A 200 -30.12 11.03 -1.27
CA LEU A 200 -28.83 11.36 -1.89
C LEU A 200 -28.80 11.11 -3.41
N LEU A 201 -29.68 10.24 -3.92
CA LEU A 201 -29.82 9.99 -5.36
C LEU A 201 -30.67 11.08 -6.03
N ASP A 202 -30.13 12.31 -6.12
CA ASP A 202 -30.71 13.39 -6.92
C ASP A 202 -30.49 13.15 -8.42
N GLU A 203 -31.51 13.42 -9.25
CA GLU A 203 -31.39 13.12 -10.68
C GLU A 203 -30.41 14.06 -11.40
N ASN A 204 -30.34 15.33 -10.97
CA ASN A 204 -29.44 16.29 -11.60
C ASN A 204 -27.99 15.94 -11.30
N ASP A 205 -27.68 15.51 -10.07
CA ASP A 205 -26.32 15.16 -9.67
C ASP A 205 -25.77 13.93 -10.41
N PHE A 206 -26.64 13.00 -10.83
CA PHE A 206 -26.28 11.76 -11.53
C PHE A 206 -26.48 11.83 -13.05
N THR A 207 -26.87 12.99 -13.58
CA THR A 207 -27.00 13.24 -15.02
C THR A 207 -25.80 14.04 -15.53
N ASP A 208 -25.13 13.52 -16.55
CA ASP A 208 -23.94 14.12 -17.18
C ASP A 208 -22.83 14.45 -16.16
N THR A 209 -22.53 13.46 -15.31
CA THR A 209 -21.47 13.51 -14.30
C THR A 209 -20.72 12.17 -14.22
N ILE A 210 -19.53 12.21 -13.61
CA ILE A 210 -18.77 11.03 -13.22
C ILE A 210 -19.21 10.65 -11.80
N ALA A 211 -20.22 9.80 -11.69
CA ALA A 211 -20.79 9.36 -10.41
C ALA A 211 -20.42 7.89 -10.08
N ILE A 212 -19.60 7.73 -9.04
CA ILE A 212 -19.06 6.46 -8.57
C ILE A 212 -19.56 6.18 -7.16
N VAL A 213 -19.97 4.94 -6.91
CA VAL A 213 -20.32 4.47 -5.57
C VAL A 213 -19.30 3.42 -5.16
N HIS A 214 -18.65 3.67 -4.02
CA HIS A 214 -17.54 2.89 -3.50
C HIS A 214 -17.98 2.12 -2.27
N SER A 215 -17.51 0.89 -2.16
CA SER A 215 -17.43 0.15 -0.91
C SER A 215 -15.95 -0.02 -0.54
N PRO A 216 -15.65 -0.65 0.59
CA PRO A 216 -14.28 -1.05 0.96
C PRO A 216 -13.54 -1.82 -0.14
N ARG A 217 -14.24 -2.71 -0.85
CA ARG A 217 -13.65 -3.74 -1.73
C ARG A 217 -14.06 -3.65 -3.19
N HIS A 218 -15.04 -2.81 -3.51
CA HIS A 218 -15.63 -2.74 -4.84
C HIS A 218 -16.12 -1.34 -5.16
N ALA A 219 -16.16 -0.99 -6.44
CA ALA A 219 -16.73 0.25 -6.94
C ALA A 219 -17.66 -0.05 -8.12
N ILE A 220 -18.73 0.72 -8.22
CA ILE A 220 -19.68 0.70 -9.33
C ILE A 220 -19.93 2.12 -9.81
N ARG A 221 -20.42 2.24 -11.04
CA ARG A 221 -20.97 3.49 -11.55
C ARG A 221 -22.48 3.49 -11.41
N VAL A 222 -23.04 4.63 -11.06
CA VAL A 222 -24.48 4.91 -11.10
C VAL A 222 -24.72 6.14 -11.97
N SER A 223 -25.79 6.14 -12.77
CA SER A 223 -26.20 7.33 -13.53
C SER A 223 -27.71 7.43 -13.63
N CYS A 224 -28.21 8.61 -13.97
CA CYS A 224 -29.60 8.85 -14.35
C CYS A 224 -29.62 9.58 -15.70
N LYS A 225 -30.47 9.13 -16.63
CA LYS A 225 -30.68 9.83 -17.91
C LYS A 225 -32.15 9.74 -18.28
N ASN A 226 -32.80 10.89 -18.50
CA ASN A 226 -34.22 10.97 -18.81
C ASN A 226 -35.11 10.20 -17.79
N GLY A 227 -34.78 10.30 -16.49
CA GLY A 227 -35.48 9.60 -15.41
C GLY A 227 -35.21 8.09 -15.30
N LEU A 228 -34.42 7.51 -16.21
CA LEU A 228 -34.01 6.11 -16.16
C LEU A 228 -32.66 5.98 -15.44
N TRP A 229 -32.66 5.26 -14.32
CA TRP A 229 -31.45 4.99 -13.55
C TRP A 229 -30.70 3.80 -14.15
N SER A 230 -29.37 3.87 -14.15
CA SER A 230 -28.52 2.75 -14.57
C SER A 230 -27.44 2.46 -13.54
N VAL A 231 -27.10 1.18 -13.41
CA VAL A 231 -25.98 0.69 -12.61
C VAL A 231 -25.05 -0.10 -13.51
N TYR A 232 -23.81 0.36 -13.61
CA TYR A 232 -22.71 -0.39 -14.22
C TYR A 232 -21.86 -1.05 -13.14
N ASN A 233 -21.62 -2.34 -13.27
CA ASN A 233 -20.75 -3.10 -12.40
C ASN A 233 -19.81 -3.94 -13.27
N SER A 234 -18.49 -3.82 -13.06
CA SER A 234 -17.51 -4.61 -13.80
C SER A 234 -17.64 -6.13 -13.60
N ASN A 235 -18.35 -6.56 -12.55
CA ASN A 235 -18.70 -7.95 -12.29
C ASN A 235 -20.02 -8.42 -12.93
N TYR A 236 -20.72 -7.57 -13.68
CA TYR A 236 -21.78 -8.02 -14.59
C TYR A 236 -21.19 -8.60 -15.86
N ASP A 237 -21.94 -9.41 -16.59
CA ASP A 237 -21.46 -9.97 -17.86
C ASP A 237 -21.04 -8.85 -18.83
N GLN A 238 -19.77 -8.89 -19.23
CA GLN A 238 -19.15 -7.87 -20.09
C GLN A 238 -19.12 -8.31 -21.57
N THR A 239 -19.79 -9.42 -21.91
CA THR A 239 -19.81 -9.97 -23.27
C THR A 239 -21.00 -9.46 -24.10
N SER A 240 -21.99 -8.79 -23.50
CA SER A 240 -23.11 -8.22 -24.23
C SER A 240 -23.47 -6.82 -23.74
N LEU A 241 -23.95 -5.98 -24.67
CA LEU A 241 -24.48 -4.64 -24.37
C LEU A 241 -25.65 -4.71 -23.38
N THR A 242 -26.49 -5.75 -23.49
CA THR A 242 -27.69 -5.90 -22.68
C THR A 242 -27.40 -6.37 -21.26
N THR A 243 -26.21 -6.92 -21.00
CA THR A 243 -25.86 -7.52 -19.70
C THR A 243 -24.84 -6.70 -18.92
N CYS A 244 -24.11 -5.79 -19.56
CA CYS A 244 -23.07 -4.98 -18.91
C CYS A 244 -23.61 -3.89 -17.96
N ARG A 245 -24.89 -3.49 -18.11
CA ARG A 245 -25.60 -2.55 -17.23
C ARG A 245 -27.00 -3.05 -16.89
N LYS A 246 -27.49 -2.63 -15.74
CA LYS A 246 -28.90 -2.81 -15.33
C LYS A 246 -29.59 -1.47 -15.26
N TYR A 247 -30.83 -1.43 -15.71
CA TYR A 247 -31.64 -0.23 -15.75
C TYR A 247 -32.82 -0.34 -14.79
N PHE A 248 -33.17 0.77 -14.15
CA PHE A 248 -34.20 0.85 -13.12
C PHE A 248 -35.08 2.09 -13.38
N PRO A 249 -36.40 1.92 -13.55
CA PRO A 249 -37.31 3.04 -13.76
C PRO A 249 -37.61 3.82 -12.47
N ILE A 250 -37.25 3.27 -11.31
CA ILE A 250 -37.55 3.86 -9.99
C ILE A 250 -36.31 3.88 -9.09
N LYS A 251 -36.15 4.95 -8.31
CA LYS A 251 -35.02 5.14 -7.38
C LYS A 251 -34.85 3.98 -6.38
N LEU A 252 -35.95 3.41 -5.90
CA LEU A 252 -35.88 2.27 -4.96
C LEU A 252 -35.19 1.04 -5.58
N GLY A 253 -35.38 0.81 -6.88
CA GLY A 253 -34.74 -0.30 -7.59
C GLY A 253 -33.22 -0.15 -7.64
N VAL A 254 -32.72 1.06 -7.94
CA VAL A 254 -31.28 1.35 -7.94
C VAL A 254 -30.69 1.31 -6.53
N VAL A 255 -31.40 1.78 -5.49
CA VAL A 255 -30.96 1.64 -4.08
C VAL A 255 -30.76 0.18 -3.69
N ASN A 256 -31.75 -0.67 -3.99
CA ASN A 256 -31.65 -2.10 -3.70
C ASN A 256 -30.50 -2.76 -4.48
N ALA A 257 -30.24 -2.32 -5.72
CA ALA A 257 -29.12 -2.80 -6.51
C ALA A 257 -27.77 -2.37 -5.91
N ILE A 258 -27.63 -1.10 -5.51
CA ILE A 258 -26.41 -0.57 -4.85
C ILE A 258 -26.11 -1.38 -3.59
N PHE A 259 -27.07 -1.49 -2.67
CA PHE A 259 -26.86 -2.21 -1.40
C PHE A 259 -26.67 -3.71 -1.61
N GLY A 260 -27.33 -4.33 -2.60
CA GLY A 260 -27.11 -5.73 -2.95
C GLY A 260 -25.71 -6.01 -3.49
N ILE A 261 -25.02 -5.02 -4.06
CA ILE A 261 -23.66 -5.16 -4.59
C ILE A 261 -22.61 -4.74 -3.57
N LEU A 262 -22.83 -3.63 -2.87
CA LEU A 262 -21.81 -2.93 -2.09
C LEU A 262 -22.03 -3.00 -0.57
N GLY A 263 -23.21 -3.39 -0.12
CA GLY A 263 -23.64 -3.19 1.26
C GLY A 263 -24.04 -1.73 1.56
N GLN A 264 -24.27 -1.43 2.83
CA GLN A 264 -24.75 -0.12 3.29
C GLN A 264 -23.64 0.88 3.61
N SER A 265 -22.44 0.39 3.90
CA SER A 265 -21.28 1.23 4.17
C SER A 265 -20.59 1.59 2.85
N ILE A 266 -20.96 2.75 2.32
CA ILE A 266 -20.54 3.21 0.99
C ILE A 266 -20.11 4.67 0.99
N ALA A 267 -19.29 5.04 0.00
CA ALA A 267 -19.04 6.42 -0.37
C ALA A 267 -19.67 6.70 -1.73
N ILE A 268 -20.24 7.89 -1.90
CA ILE A 268 -20.79 8.39 -3.16
C ILE A 268 -19.90 9.55 -3.57
N GLU A 269 -19.19 9.38 -4.67
CA GLU A 269 -18.31 10.38 -5.26
C GLU A 269 -18.92 10.85 -6.58
N ILE A 270 -19.12 12.17 -6.72
CA ILE A 270 -19.63 12.78 -7.94
C ILE A 270 -18.64 13.84 -8.36
N ALA A 271 -18.18 13.75 -9.61
CA ALA A 271 -17.27 14.71 -10.21
C ALA A 271 -17.78 15.16 -11.58
N THR A 272 -17.39 16.36 -12.00
CA THR A 272 -17.74 16.89 -13.32
C THR A 272 -16.63 17.77 -13.86
N THR A 273 -16.51 17.79 -15.18
CA THR A 273 -15.62 18.72 -15.90
C THR A 273 -16.32 20.03 -16.29
N ASP A 274 -17.62 20.17 -16.01
CA ASP A 274 -18.37 21.39 -16.22
C ASP A 274 -18.29 22.27 -14.97
N SER A 275 -17.66 23.45 -15.07
CA SER A 275 -17.55 24.41 -13.99
C SER A 275 -18.89 25.02 -13.58
N LEU A 276 -19.91 24.99 -14.45
CA LEU A 276 -21.23 25.57 -14.20
C LEU A 276 -22.20 24.61 -13.52
N LYS A 277 -21.99 23.30 -13.70
CA LYS A 277 -22.75 22.27 -13.02
C LYS A 277 -22.53 22.40 -11.51
N LYS A 278 -23.59 22.47 -10.71
CA LYS A 278 -23.51 22.41 -9.24
C LYS A 278 -23.90 21.02 -8.78
N ILE A 279 -23.13 20.46 -7.86
CA ILE A 279 -23.41 19.17 -7.23
C ILE A 279 -24.10 19.44 -5.88
N SER A 280 -25.29 18.87 -5.68
CA SER A 280 -26.13 19.08 -4.49
C SER A 280 -25.90 18.06 -3.36
N LEU A 281 -24.96 17.13 -3.56
CA LEU A 281 -24.62 16.11 -2.58
C LEU A 281 -24.18 16.74 -1.24
N PRO A 282 -24.89 16.46 -0.13
CA PRO A 282 -24.67 17.15 1.15
C PRO A 282 -23.31 16.80 1.74
N LEU A 283 -22.60 17.84 2.17
CA LEU A 283 -21.32 17.72 2.84
C LEU A 283 -21.51 17.29 4.29
N PHE A 284 -20.49 16.64 4.88
CA PHE A 284 -20.53 16.31 6.31
C PHE A 284 -20.81 17.53 7.18
N SER A 285 -20.33 18.71 6.81
CA SER A 285 -20.59 19.96 7.55
C SER A 285 -22.07 20.33 7.68
N GLU A 286 -22.93 19.77 6.85
CA GLU A 286 -24.39 20.01 6.86
C GLU A 286 -25.14 19.00 7.72
N LEU A 287 -24.50 17.88 8.07
CA LEU A 287 -25.10 16.84 8.90
C LEU A 287 -25.15 17.27 10.36
N LYS A 288 -26.23 16.89 11.04
CA LYS A 288 -26.32 17.02 12.49
C LYS A 288 -25.42 15.99 13.18
N PRO A 289 -24.93 16.24 14.40
CA PRO A 289 -24.05 15.31 15.10
C PRO A 289 -24.59 13.87 15.20
N PHE A 290 -25.89 13.67 15.46
CA PHE A 290 -26.45 12.32 15.55
C PHE A 290 -26.47 11.60 14.20
N GLU A 291 -26.65 12.33 13.09
CA GLU A 291 -26.58 11.78 11.74
C GLU A 291 -25.15 11.36 11.43
N MET A 292 -24.16 12.20 11.80
CA MET A 292 -22.74 11.84 11.69
C MET A 292 -22.41 10.56 12.47
N LEU A 293 -22.93 10.42 13.69
CA LEU A 293 -22.69 9.22 14.49
C LEU A 293 -23.30 7.98 13.85
N ASP A 294 -24.50 8.09 13.28
CA ASP A 294 -25.11 6.98 12.54
C ASP A 294 -24.29 6.59 11.30
N ARG A 295 -23.62 7.54 10.64
CA ARG A 295 -22.68 7.27 9.54
C ARG A 295 -21.44 6.50 9.95
N LEU A 296 -21.04 6.52 11.23
CA LEU A 296 -19.88 5.78 11.73
C LEU A 296 -20.17 4.30 12.04
N ARG A 297 -21.44 3.90 12.09
CA ARG A 297 -21.84 2.51 12.39
C ARG A 297 -21.32 1.55 11.35
N GLU A 298 -21.31 0.27 11.71
CA GLU A 298 -20.88 -0.81 10.82
C GLU A 298 -19.48 -0.57 10.23
N ASP A 299 -19.30 -0.60 8.91
CA ASP A 299 -18.03 -0.28 8.23
C ASP A 299 -17.93 1.22 7.89
N GLY A 300 -18.85 2.06 8.37
CA GLY A 300 -18.91 3.48 8.06
C GLY A 300 -17.66 4.25 8.47
N LEU A 301 -17.09 3.95 9.65
CA LEU A 301 -15.81 4.51 10.08
C LEU A 301 -14.68 4.23 9.08
N PHE A 302 -14.59 2.99 8.57
CA PHE A 302 -13.62 2.60 7.55
C PHE A 302 -13.80 3.44 6.28
N VAL A 303 -15.05 3.58 5.83
CA VAL A 303 -15.35 4.17 4.52
C VAL A 303 -15.05 5.66 4.57
N ILE A 304 -15.39 6.32 5.68
CA ILE A 304 -15.05 7.71 5.93
C ILE A 304 -13.53 7.90 6.01
N ALA A 305 -12.80 7.05 6.75
CA ALA A 305 -11.35 7.14 6.81
C ALA A 305 -10.68 7.02 5.42
N LYS A 306 -11.17 6.12 4.58
CA LYS A 306 -10.60 5.86 3.24
C LYS A 306 -10.94 6.96 2.22
N TRP A 307 -12.21 7.38 2.19
CA TRP A 307 -12.76 8.20 1.11
C TRP A 307 -13.05 9.64 1.51
N CYS A 308 -13.06 9.96 2.80
CA CYS A 308 -13.23 11.32 3.32
C CYS A 308 -12.23 11.58 4.47
N PRO A 309 -10.92 11.29 4.30
CA PRO A 309 -9.94 11.31 5.38
C PRO A 309 -9.90 12.66 6.13
N ASP A 310 -9.92 13.76 5.38
CA ASP A 310 -9.85 15.13 5.92
C ASP A 310 -11.05 15.50 6.80
N MET A 311 -12.18 14.81 6.63
CA MET A 311 -13.39 15.05 7.41
C MET A 311 -13.45 14.21 8.69
N LEU A 312 -12.67 13.14 8.79
CA LEU A 312 -12.83 12.18 9.88
C LEU A 312 -12.58 12.80 11.25
N LEU A 313 -11.53 13.62 11.40
CA LEU A 313 -11.23 14.28 12.68
C LEU A 313 -12.40 15.15 13.13
N LYS A 314 -12.92 16.00 12.24
CA LYS A 314 -14.07 16.87 12.52
C LYS A 314 -15.33 16.06 12.88
N VAL A 315 -15.57 14.94 12.18
CA VAL A 315 -16.68 14.04 12.51
C VAL A 315 -16.52 13.50 13.94
N LEU A 316 -15.33 13.01 14.30
CA LEU A 316 -15.05 12.49 15.64
C LEU A 316 -15.21 13.55 16.74
N GLU A 317 -14.78 14.79 16.48
CA GLU A 317 -14.96 15.92 17.40
C GLU A 317 -16.44 16.26 17.62
N GLN A 318 -17.25 16.24 16.56
CA GLN A 318 -18.67 16.60 16.68
C GLN A 318 -19.51 15.53 17.37
N VAL A 319 -19.13 14.26 17.29
CA VAL A 319 -19.88 13.15 17.90
C VAL A 319 -19.42 12.81 19.33
N GLU A 320 -18.33 13.39 19.82
CA GLU A 320 -17.64 12.91 21.04
C GLU A 320 -18.52 12.87 22.30
N ASN A 321 -19.50 13.78 22.39
CA ASN A 321 -20.38 13.94 23.54
C ASN A 321 -21.72 13.22 23.36
N LEU A 322 -21.90 12.51 22.24
CA LEU A 322 -23.14 11.78 21.98
C LEU A 322 -23.15 10.42 22.69
N PRO A 323 -24.33 9.96 23.13
CA PRO A 323 -24.47 8.62 23.70
C PRO A 323 -24.01 7.54 22.72
N SER A 324 -23.24 6.57 23.21
CA SER A 324 -22.71 5.43 22.45
C SER A 324 -21.64 5.75 21.40
N ALA A 325 -21.17 7.00 21.28
CA ALA A 325 -20.10 7.36 20.35
C ALA A 325 -18.82 6.55 20.62
N ASP A 326 -18.42 6.49 21.87
CA ASP A 326 -17.34 5.66 22.39
C ASP A 326 -17.44 4.19 21.94
N LYS A 327 -18.60 3.57 22.13
CA LYS A 327 -18.87 2.17 21.78
C LYS A 327 -18.80 1.95 20.27
N ILE A 328 -19.44 2.83 19.47
CA ILE A 328 -19.44 2.73 18.01
C ILE A 328 -18.03 2.84 17.47
N ILE A 329 -17.24 3.81 17.96
CA ILE A 329 -15.86 4.02 17.54
C ILE A 329 -14.98 2.83 17.95
N ALA A 330 -15.09 2.35 19.19
CA ALA A 330 -14.32 1.20 19.65
C ALA A 330 -14.60 -0.08 18.83
N GLN A 331 -15.87 -0.31 18.48
CA GLN A 331 -16.25 -1.43 17.60
C GLN A 331 -15.75 -1.23 16.18
N GLY A 332 -15.84 0.00 15.65
CA GLY A 332 -15.33 0.35 14.32
C GLY A 332 -13.82 0.12 14.19
N LEU A 333 -13.03 0.45 15.23
CA LEU A 333 -11.58 0.21 15.24
C LEU A 333 -11.22 -1.27 15.08
N LEU A 334 -12.02 -2.19 15.65
CA LEU A 334 -11.77 -3.64 15.62
C LEU A 334 -12.36 -4.33 14.39
N ARG A 335 -13.36 -3.73 13.74
CA ARG A 335 -14.11 -4.35 12.65
C ARG A 335 -13.19 -4.68 11.48
N LYS A 336 -13.32 -5.89 10.93
CA LYS A 336 -12.50 -6.42 9.83
C LYS A 336 -13.18 -6.28 8.47
N ASN A 337 -12.49 -5.69 7.51
CA ASN A 337 -12.90 -5.57 6.12
C ASN A 337 -11.68 -5.42 5.18
N ASN A 338 -10.89 -6.48 4.99
CA ASN A 338 -9.52 -6.43 4.40
C ASN A 338 -8.59 -5.48 5.18
N GLY A 339 -8.68 -5.60 6.51
CA GLY A 339 -7.99 -4.77 7.48
C GLY A 339 -8.95 -4.20 8.52
N THR A 340 -8.40 -3.59 9.57
CA THR A 340 -9.20 -3.03 10.67
C THR A 340 -9.50 -1.55 10.47
N GLY A 341 -10.57 -1.04 11.09
CA GLY A 341 -10.81 0.40 11.14
C GLY A 341 -9.59 1.18 11.66
N LEU A 342 -8.90 0.65 12.66
CA LEU A 342 -7.65 1.21 13.17
C LEU A 342 -6.57 1.33 12.08
N LYS A 343 -6.36 0.29 11.28
CA LYS A 343 -5.39 0.33 10.16
C LYS A 343 -5.77 1.36 9.11
N PHE A 344 -7.06 1.45 8.77
CA PHE A 344 -7.55 2.42 7.78
C PHE A 344 -7.36 3.86 8.25
N ILE A 345 -7.67 4.15 9.52
CA ILE A 345 -7.42 5.48 10.08
C ILE A 345 -5.92 5.77 10.11
N ALA A 346 -5.09 4.84 10.59
CA ALA A 346 -3.65 5.02 10.61
C ALA A 346 -3.08 5.35 9.21
N LYS A 347 -3.56 4.66 8.16
CA LYS A 347 -3.05 4.81 6.80
C LYS A 347 -3.58 6.04 6.06
N PHE A 348 -4.86 6.35 6.21
CA PHE A 348 -5.54 7.35 5.37
C PHE A 348 -5.88 8.64 6.11
N ALA A 349 -6.09 8.58 7.44
CA ALA A 349 -6.42 9.73 8.26
C ALA A 349 -5.61 9.73 9.58
N PRO A 350 -4.26 9.72 9.51
CA PRO A 350 -3.40 9.55 10.69
C PRO A 350 -3.64 10.62 11.76
N GLU A 351 -4.00 11.83 11.37
CA GLU A 351 -4.34 12.94 12.27
C GLU A 351 -5.58 12.67 13.13
N ALA A 352 -6.51 11.85 12.64
CA ALA A 352 -7.73 11.48 13.36
C ALA A 352 -7.51 10.31 14.34
N LEU A 353 -6.39 9.59 14.25
CA LEU A 353 -6.19 8.34 14.99
C LEU A 353 -6.16 8.55 16.51
N SER A 354 -5.45 9.56 17.00
CA SER A 354 -5.37 9.84 18.43
C SER A 354 -6.76 10.10 19.02
N LYS A 355 -7.58 10.90 18.34
CA LYS A 355 -8.96 11.18 18.76
C LYS A 355 -9.82 9.92 18.76
N ALA A 356 -9.71 9.09 17.72
CA ALA A 356 -10.45 7.83 17.64
C ALA A 356 -10.09 6.88 18.80
N LEU A 357 -8.80 6.79 19.15
CA LEU A 357 -8.32 5.98 20.28
C LEU A 357 -8.84 6.51 21.62
N GLU A 358 -8.78 7.81 21.87
CA GLU A 358 -9.31 8.44 23.09
C GLU A 358 -10.80 8.19 23.27
N LEU A 359 -11.59 8.31 22.20
CA LEU A 359 -13.02 8.04 22.24
C LEU A 359 -13.30 6.55 22.46
N ALA A 360 -12.56 5.66 21.79
CA ALA A 360 -12.69 4.22 21.99
C ALA A 360 -12.36 3.80 23.43
N ALA A 361 -11.38 4.45 24.07
CA ALA A 361 -10.97 4.14 25.44
C ALA A 361 -12.06 4.47 26.48
N LYS A 362 -12.98 5.39 26.18
CA LYS A 362 -14.13 5.71 27.04
C LYS A 362 -15.18 4.59 27.07
N ALA A 363 -15.18 3.70 26.08
CA ALA A 363 -16.14 2.61 26.00
C ALA A 363 -15.93 1.57 27.12
N LYS A 364 -16.99 0.85 27.48
CA LYS A 364 -16.88 -0.33 28.35
C LYS A 364 -15.92 -1.35 27.72
N ASN A 365 -14.84 -1.68 28.42
CA ASN A 365 -13.73 -2.51 27.92
C ASN A 365 -12.99 -1.90 26.71
N GLY A 366 -12.96 -0.57 26.59
CA GLY A 366 -12.32 0.15 25.49
C GLY A 366 -10.84 -0.19 25.35
N ASP A 367 -10.11 -0.28 26.46
CA ASP A 367 -8.71 -0.73 26.53
C ASP A 367 -8.50 -2.09 25.84
N LYS A 368 -9.35 -3.08 26.15
CA LYS A 368 -9.30 -4.42 25.55
C LYS A 368 -9.63 -4.41 24.07
N LEU A 369 -10.61 -3.59 23.66
CA LEU A 369 -10.97 -3.45 22.25
C LEU A 369 -9.84 -2.83 21.44
N ILE A 370 -9.17 -1.80 21.98
CA ILE A 370 -7.97 -1.21 21.37
C ILE A 370 -6.86 -2.26 21.28
N ALA A 371 -6.57 -2.98 22.37
CA ALA A 371 -5.53 -4.02 22.37
C ALA A 371 -5.79 -5.10 21.30
N ARG A 372 -7.05 -5.53 21.14
CA ARG A 372 -7.45 -6.47 20.08
C ARG A 372 -7.29 -5.87 18.68
N ALA A 373 -7.64 -4.58 18.49
CA ALA A 373 -7.47 -3.90 17.22
C ALA A 373 -6.00 -3.75 16.82
N LEU A 374 -5.10 -3.57 17.79
CA LEU A 374 -3.64 -3.54 17.58
C LEU A 374 -3.09 -4.90 17.10
N LEU A 375 -3.62 -6.01 17.62
CA LEU A 375 -3.21 -7.37 17.26
C LEU A 375 -3.89 -7.92 16.01
N ALA A 376 -5.04 -7.34 15.62
CA ALA A 376 -5.83 -7.83 14.51
C ALA A 376 -5.05 -7.77 13.18
N GLN A 377 -5.03 -8.92 12.49
CA GLN A 377 -4.42 -9.12 11.17
C GLN A 377 -5.44 -8.92 10.05
N ASP A 378 -4.93 -8.53 8.89
CA ASP A 378 -5.66 -8.60 7.63
C ASP A 378 -6.03 -10.04 7.28
N ASP A 379 -7.10 -10.18 6.48
CA ASP A 379 -7.48 -11.46 5.88
C ASP A 379 -6.71 -11.70 4.56
N GLU A 380 -5.89 -10.75 4.09
CA GLU A 380 -5.06 -10.90 2.89
C GLU A 380 -3.75 -11.63 3.21
N GLU A 381 -3.58 -12.82 2.63
CA GLU A 381 -2.45 -13.75 2.91
C GLU A 381 -1.07 -13.12 2.68
N ASP A 382 -0.96 -12.16 1.76
CA ASP A 382 0.31 -11.62 1.27
C ASP A 382 0.91 -10.55 2.21
N THR A 383 0.08 -9.82 2.96
CA THR A 383 0.53 -8.74 3.84
C THR A 383 0.14 -9.08 5.27
N LYS A 384 0.97 -9.89 5.94
CA LYS A 384 0.90 -10.13 7.40
C LYS A 384 1.17 -8.83 8.15
N GLU A 385 0.22 -7.92 8.11
CA GLU A 385 0.26 -6.63 8.78
C GLU A 385 -0.83 -6.58 9.85
N ILE A 386 -0.43 -6.17 11.05
CA ILE A 386 -1.34 -5.95 12.18
C ILE A 386 -1.55 -4.46 12.42
N GLY A 387 -2.61 -4.13 13.15
CA GLY A 387 -2.93 -2.75 13.52
C GLY A 387 -1.75 -1.98 14.13
N LEU A 388 -0.99 -2.61 15.04
CA LEU A 388 0.17 -1.97 15.68
C LEU A 388 1.27 -1.60 14.67
N LYS A 389 1.50 -2.45 13.66
CA LYS A 389 2.46 -2.19 12.59
C LYS A 389 1.99 -1.03 11.71
N ALA A 390 0.69 -0.97 11.40
CA ALA A 390 0.10 0.12 10.63
C ALA A 390 0.27 1.48 11.33
N ILE A 391 0.07 1.55 12.65
CA ILE A 391 0.31 2.78 13.43
C ILE A 391 1.79 3.17 13.35
N LEU A 392 2.71 2.21 13.53
CA LEU A 392 4.15 2.50 13.50
C LEU A 392 4.60 3.16 12.19
N PHE A 393 4.08 2.70 11.05
CA PHE A 393 4.51 3.21 9.73
C PHE A 393 3.72 4.43 9.25
N HIS A 394 2.45 4.55 9.62
CA HIS A 394 1.57 5.55 9.04
C HIS A 394 1.11 6.64 10.03
N ALA A 395 1.09 6.34 11.32
CA ALA A 395 0.70 7.27 12.37
C ALA A 395 1.60 7.16 13.62
N PRO A 396 2.94 7.27 13.48
CA PRO A 396 3.88 7.02 14.58
C PRO A 396 3.64 7.94 15.80
N ALA A 397 3.12 9.15 15.58
CA ALA A 397 2.76 10.10 16.63
C ALA A 397 1.69 9.53 17.61
N SER A 398 0.82 8.63 17.15
CA SER A 398 -0.24 8.02 17.98
C SER A 398 0.21 6.72 18.66
N LEU A 399 1.41 6.20 18.36
CA LEU A 399 1.85 4.89 18.85
C LEU A 399 1.98 4.86 20.38
N ALA A 400 2.57 5.91 20.96
CA ALA A 400 2.74 5.99 22.42
C ALA A 400 1.39 5.99 23.14
N LEU A 401 0.42 6.77 22.64
CA LEU A 401 -0.94 6.86 23.17
C LEU A 401 -1.68 5.53 23.03
N ALA A 402 -1.58 4.86 21.88
CA ALA A 402 -2.20 3.56 21.65
C ALA A 402 -1.71 2.51 22.66
N LEU A 403 -0.40 2.50 22.95
CA LEU A 403 0.19 1.60 23.95
C LEU A 403 -0.29 1.94 25.38
N ASP A 404 -0.44 3.22 25.74
CA ASP A 404 -0.97 3.61 27.04
C ASP A 404 -2.42 3.15 27.22
N LEU A 405 -3.28 3.47 26.25
CA LEU A 405 -4.70 3.16 26.34
C LEU A 405 -4.98 1.66 26.32
N ALA A 406 -4.20 0.88 25.58
CA ALA A 406 -4.36 -0.58 25.52
C ALA A 406 -3.75 -1.33 26.73
N SER A 407 -2.87 -0.71 27.53
CA SER A 407 -2.15 -1.37 28.62
C SER A 407 -2.74 -1.15 30.02
N GLN A 408 -4.01 -0.75 30.10
CA GLN A 408 -4.71 -0.49 31.35
C GLN A 408 -5.08 -1.76 32.14
N THR A 409 -5.11 -2.91 31.47
CA THR A 409 -5.39 -4.21 32.09
C THR A 409 -4.28 -5.23 31.78
N LEU A 410 -4.19 -6.28 32.60
CA LEU A 410 -3.27 -7.40 32.37
C LEU A 410 -3.51 -8.06 31.01
N GLU A 411 -4.78 -8.36 30.70
CA GLU A 411 -5.18 -8.90 29.39
C GLU A 411 -4.74 -7.99 28.24
N GLY A 412 -4.91 -6.67 28.39
CA GLY A 412 -4.44 -5.68 27.41
C GLY A 412 -2.93 -5.71 27.22
N CYS A 413 -2.15 -5.78 28.30
CA CYS A 413 -0.69 -5.93 28.24
C CYS A 413 -0.27 -7.23 27.52
N GLU A 414 -0.95 -8.35 27.78
CA GLU A 414 -0.67 -9.63 27.13
C GLU A 414 -0.93 -9.58 25.62
N LEU A 415 -2.04 -8.95 25.19
CA LEU A 415 -2.36 -8.76 23.77
C LEU A 415 -1.35 -7.85 23.08
N ILE A 416 -0.90 -6.77 23.74
CA ILE A 416 0.14 -5.88 23.20
C ILE A 416 1.47 -6.63 23.07
N VAL A 417 1.86 -7.44 24.07
CA VAL A 417 3.07 -8.26 24.00
C VAL A 417 3.02 -9.21 22.80
N GLN A 418 1.88 -9.87 22.58
CA GLN A 418 1.69 -10.70 21.38
C GLN A 418 1.83 -9.89 20.08
N ALA A 419 1.27 -8.67 20.03
CA ALA A 419 1.39 -7.79 18.87
C ALA A 419 2.84 -7.33 18.63
N LEU A 420 3.60 -7.03 19.69
CA LEU A 420 5.02 -6.63 19.61
C LEU A 420 5.92 -7.75 19.07
N LEU A 421 5.60 -9.01 19.40
CA LEU A 421 6.32 -10.20 18.97
C LEU A 421 5.86 -10.73 17.60
N PHE A 422 4.74 -10.22 17.07
CA PHE A 422 4.20 -10.65 15.77
C PHE A 422 5.19 -10.38 14.65
N LYS A 423 5.52 -11.41 13.86
CA LYS A 423 6.48 -11.37 12.76
C LYS A 423 5.81 -11.31 11.39
N ASP A 424 6.40 -10.54 10.49
CA ASP A 424 6.03 -10.51 9.08
C ASP A 424 6.76 -11.59 8.26
N ASN A 425 6.63 -11.51 6.93
CA ASN A 425 7.23 -12.47 6.01
C ASN A 425 8.76 -12.42 5.99
N ASP A 426 9.40 -11.39 6.54
CA ASP A 426 10.87 -11.28 6.66
C ASP A 426 11.37 -11.59 8.08
N ASP A 427 10.52 -12.19 8.90
CA ASP A 427 10.73 -12.46 10.32
C ASP A 427 11.02 -11.19 11.14
N TRP A 428 10.66 -10.01 10.63
CA TRP A 428 10.70 -8.77 11.40
C TRP A 428 9.46 -8.68 12.27
N SER A 429 9.67 -8.50 13.57
CA SER A 429 8.57 -8.17 14.47
C SER A 429 8.35 -6.68 14.59
N VAL A 430 7.19 -6.28 15.12
CA VAL A 430 6.95 -4.89 15.48
C VAL A 430 7.99 -4.35 16.46
N LEU A 431 8.46 -5.17 17.41
CA LEU A 431 9.55 -4.79 18.33
C LEU A 431 10.87 -4.50 17.59
N HIS A 432 11.19 -5.26 16.54
CA HIS A 432 12.35 -4.94 15.70
C HIS A 432 12.19 -3.58 15.01
N TYR A 433 11.00 -3.30 14.47
CA TYR A 433 10.71 -2.00 13.85
C TYR A 433 10.76 -0.84 14.85
N ILE A 434 10.24 -1.02 16.07
CA ILE A 434 10.37 -0.02 17.14
C ILE A 434 11.84 0.23 17.45
N ALA A 435 12.66 -0.81 17.61
CA ALA A 435 14.09 -0.63 17.89
C ALA A 435 14.83 0.12 16.78
N ALA A 436 14.44 -0.10 15.52
CA ALA A 436 15.09 0.54 14.37
C ALA A 436 14.59 1.98 14.09
N HIS A 437 13.32 2.28 14.35
CA HIS A 437 12.67 3.51 13.91
C HIS A 437 12.17 4.42 15.04
N LEU A 438 11.82 3.87 16.20
CA LEU A 438 11.27 4.60 17.35
C LEU A 438 11.91 4.11 18.67
N PRO A 439 13.26 4.15 18.79
CA PRO A 439 13.99 3.57 19.93
C PRO A 439 13.62 4.19 21.28
N ASP A 440 13.13 5.44 21.28
CA ASP A 440 12.69 6.13 22.51
C ASP A 440 11.48 5.47 23.17
N LEU A 441 10.73 4.62 22.45
CA LEU A 441 9.63 3.84 23.00
C LEU A 441 10.07 2.52 23.66
N LEU A 442 11.34 2.12 23.52
CA LEU A 442 11.83 0.84 24.06
C LEU A 442 11.66 0.71 25.59
N PRO A 443 11.98 1.72 26.42
CA PRO A 443 11.78 1.60 27.87
C PRO A 443 10.33 1.28 28.23
N LYS A 444 9.39 2.00 27.62
CA LYS A 444 7.95 1.79 27.80
C LYS A 444 7.53 0.39 27.35
N VAL A 445 8.03 -0.06 26.20
CA VAL A 445 7.75 -1.41 25.70
C VAL A 445 8.29 -2.47 26.66
N PHE A 446 9.50 -2.32 27.18
CA PHE A 446 10.06 -3.27 28.16
C PHE A 446 9.25 -3.31 29.47
N ASP A 447 8.73 -2.16 29.92
CA ASP A 447 7.83 -2.11 31.07
C ASP A 447 6.53 -2.89 30.84
N LEU A 448 6.00 -2.91 29.61
CA LEU A 448 4.83 -3.72 29.26
C LEU A 448 5.11 -5.21 29.40
N PHE A 449 6.28 -5.69 28.96
CA PHE A 449 6.66 -7.09 29.15
C PHE A 449 6.71 -7.46 30.63
N ASN A 450 7.27 -6.58 31.48
CA ASN A 450 7.36 -6.80 32.93
C ASN A 450 6.00 -6.87 33.64
N LYS A 451 4.94 -6.32 33.05
CA LYS A 451 3.57 -6.41 33.59
C LYS A 451 2.89 -7.77 33.35
N THR A 452 3.44 -8.61 32.48
CA THR A 452 2.83 -9.90 32.10
C THR A 452 3.60 -11.07 32.73
N ALA A 453 2.89 -12.16 33.04
CA ALA A 453 3.47 -13.29 33.78
C ALA A 453 4.70 -13.93 33.09
N ASN A 454 4.65 -14.04 31.75
CA ASN A 454 5.70 -14.68 30.94
C ASN A 454 6.48 -13.68 30.07
N GLY A 455 6.17 -12.38 30.16
CA GLY A 455 6.76 -11.37 29.29
C GLY A 455 8.27 -11.23 29.42
N PRO A 456 8.86 -11.18 30.64
CA PRO A 456 10.31 -11.08 30.78
C PRO A 456 11.05 -12.24 30.12
N GLN A 457 10.55 -13.47 30.25
CA GLN A 457 11.14 -14.67 29.63
C GLN A 457 10.97 -14.64 28.11
N GLN A 458 9.79 -14.26 27.61
CA GLN A 458 9.54 -14.09 26.18
C GLN A 458 10.47 -13.03 25.58
N LEU A 459 10.60 -11.87 26.22
CA LEU A 459 11.46 -10.79 25.77
C LEU A 459 12.94 -11.21 25.78
N ALA A 460 13.42 -11.86 26.83
CA ALA A 460 14.80 -12.28 26.92
C ALA A 460 15.20 -13.30 25.85
N LYS A 461 14.28 -14.24 25.53
CA LYS A 461 14.44 -15.15 24.39
C LYS A 461 14.44 -14.36 23.07
N PHE A 462 13.47 -13.48 22.90
CA PHE A 462 13.26 -12.72 21.67
C PHE A 462 14.43 -11.78 21.34
N ILE A 463 15.08 -11.19 22.36
CA ILE A 463 16.21 -10.27 22.18
C ILE A 463 17.34 -10.91 21.34
N LEU A 464 17.49 -12.23 21.42
CA LEU A 464 18.53 -12.99 20.74
C LEU A 464 18.04 -13.68 19.46
N GLU A 465 16.75 -13.62 19.16
CA GLU A 465 16.21 -14.16 17.91
C GLU A 465 16.67 -13.32 16.72
N LYS A 466 16.94 -14.00 15.60
CA LYS A 466 17.37 -13.39 14.35
C LYS A 466 16.21 -13.30 13.39
N ASN A 467 16.09 -12.17 12.69
CA ASN A 467 15.25 -12.08 11.49
C ASN A 467 15.96 -12.68 10.27
N LYS A 468 15.31 -12.68 9.08
CA LYS A 468 15.92 -13.19 7.84
C LYS A 468 17.17 -12.45 7.38
N HIS A 469 17.39 -11.24 7.90
CA HIS A 469 18.60 -10.45 7.67
C HIS A 469 19.68 -10.69 8.72
N ASN A 470 19.57 -11.75 9.55
CA ASN A 470 20.52 -12.13 10.59
C ASN A 470 20.78 -11.00 11.61
N SER A 471 19.79 -10.11 11.78
CA SER A 471 19.80 -9.02 12.75
C SER A 471 19.02 -9.43 13.99
N THR A 472 19.62 -9.22 15.16
CA THR A 472 18.98 -9.42 16.48
C THR A 472 18.50 -8.09 17.05
N LEU A 473 17.67 -8.14 18.08
CA LEU A 473 17.24 -6.92 18.77
C LEU A 473 18.44 -6.20 19.41
N ILE A 474 19.43 -6.92 19.95
CA ILE A 474 20.68 -6.32 20.48
C ILE A 474 21.37 -5.48 19.42
N TYR A 475 21.53 -6.02 18.20
CA TYR A 475 22.14 -5.30 17.10
C TYR A 475 21.37 -4.02 16.76
N LEU A 476 20.04 -4.11 16.63
CA LEU A 476 19.20 -2.95 16.27
C LEU A 476 19.25 -1.88 17.36
N VAL A 477 19.11 -2.27 18.64
CA VAL A 477 19.17 -1.33 19.77
C VAL A 477 20.55 -0.70 19.88
N ALA A 478 21.64 -1.47 19.74
CA ALA A 478 22.99 -0.90 19.77
C ALA A 478 23.20 0.15 18.68
N ARG A 479 22.63 -0.08 17.49
CA ARG A 479 22.79 0.81 16.33
C ARG A 479 21.88 2.04 16.37
N HIS A 480 20.63 1.89 16.81
CA HIS A 480 19.59 2.91 16.65
C HIS A 480 19.12 3.49 17.99
N GLY A 481 19.15 2.72 19.08
CA GLY A 481 18.70 3.12 20.41
C GLY A 481 19.75 2.88 21.50
N PRO A 482 20.97 3.45 21.38
CA PRO A 482 22.09 3.08 22.25
C PRO A 482 21.82 3.30 23.75
N ASN A 483 20.96 4.26 24.09
CA ASN A 483 20.55 4.52 25.48
C ASN A 483 19.74 3.37 26.10
N ALA A 484 18.99 2.62 25.29
CA ALA A 484 18.20 1.47 25.74
C ALA A 484 19.03 0.17 25.83
N LEU A 485 20.24 0.15 25.24
CA LEU A 485 21.08 -1.06 25.17
C LEU A 485 21.41 -1.61 26.56
N SER A 486 21.69 -0.73 27.52
CA SER A 486 22.00 -1.11 28.90
C SER A 486 20.86 -1.92 29.53
N GLN A 487 19.62 -1.49 29.32
CA GLN A 487 18.42 -2.19 29.80
C GLN A 487 18.19 -3.49 29.02
N THR A 488 18.40 -3.48 27.70
CA THR A 488 18.30 -4.70 26.86
C THR A 488 19.26 -5.79 27.33
N LEU A 489 20.51 -5.43 27.67
CA LEU A 489 21.51 -6.38 28.17
C LEU A 489 21.14 -6.96 29.53
N ASP A 490 20.54 -6.16 30.42
CA ASP A 490 20.07 -6.65 31.72
C ASP A 490 18.96 -7.69 31.56
N ILE A 491 17.99 -7.41 30.68
CA ILE A 491 16.88 -8.33 30.40
C ILE A 491 17.42 -9.64 29.81
N ALA A 492 18.30 -9.54 28.81
CA ALA A 492 18.90 -10.71 28.17
C ALA A 492 19.74 -11.54 29.16
N SER A 493 20.50 -10.89 30.04
CA SER A 493 21.32 -11.57 31.06
C SER A 493 20.47 -12.30 32.09
N LYS A 494 19.32 -11.72 32.48
CA LYS A 494 18.42 -12.31 33.48
C LYS A 494 17.61 -13.48 32.92
N GLY A 495 17.17 -13.42 31.67
CA GLY A 495 16.34 -14.49 31.10
C GLY A 495 17.13 -15.67 30.50
N ASN A 496 18.41 -15.47 30.16
CA ASN A 496 19.25 -16.53 29.57
C ASN A 496 20.30 -17.07 30.56
N ILE A 497 19.98 -17.14 31.85
CA ILE A 497 20.88 -17.66 32.90
C ILE A 497 21.39 -19.07 32.58
N HIS A 498 20.59 -19.86 31.86
CA HIS A 498 20.93 -21.24 31.46
C HIS A 498 21.67 -21.34 30.12
N GLU A 499 21.77 -20.25 29.34
CA GLU A 499 22.50 -20.19 28.06
C GLU A 499 23.36 -18.92 27.92
N PRO A 500 24.25 -18.61 28.88
CA PRO A 500 25.05 -17.38 28.85
C PRO A 500 25.99 -17.31 27.63
N GLU A 501 26.37 -18.46 27.08
CA GLU A 501 27.21 -18.59 25.88
C GLU A 501 26.55 -17.96 24.63
N PHE A 502 25.23 -18.08 24.49
CA PHE A 502 24.52 -17.54 23.31
C PHE A 502 24.51 -16.01 23.33
N LEU A 503 24.23 -15.42 24.50
CA LEU A 503 24.33 -13.98 24.71
C LEU A 503 25.75 -13.47 24.48
N ALA A 504 26.77 -14.15 25.00
CA ALA A 504 28.16 -13.78 24.80
C ALA A 504 28.53 -13.77 23.32
N LYS A 505 28.17 -14.82 22.55
CA LYS A 505 28.39 -14.88 21.10
C LYS A 505 27.74 -13.72 20.36
N GLU A 506 26.51 -13.35 20.72
CA GLU A 506 25.80 -12.26 20.05
C GLU A 506 26.38 -10.88 20.40
N ILE A 507 26.78 -10.63 21.65
CA ILE A 507 27.49 -9.40 22.05
C ILE A 507 28.79 -9.27 21.25
N VAL A 508 29.57 -10.34 21.21
CA VAL A 508 30.86 -10.43 20.54
C VAL A 508 30.74 -10.21 19.02
N LYS A 509 29.71 -10.77 18.38
CA LYS A 509 29.40 -10.54 16.97
C LYS A 509 29.13 -9.06 16.67
N ASN A 510 28.47 -8.35 17.60
CA ASN A 510 28.06 -6.95 17.45
C ASN A 510 28.98 -5.94 18.14
N LEU A 511 30.14 -6.39 18.65
CA LEU A 511 31.03 -5.61 19.51
C LEU A 511 31.53 -4.33 18.84
N THR A 512 31.80 -4.39 17.53
CA THR A 512 32.13 -3.23 16.69
C THR A 512 31.00 -2.20 16.66
N VAL A 513 29.75 -2.64 16.53
CA VAL A 513 28.57 -1.77 16.48
C VAL A 513 28.36 -1.13 17.85
N ILE A 514 28.46 -1.91 18.93
CA ILE A 514 28.34 -1.42 20.30
C ILE A 514 29.43 -0.38 20.59
N ALA A 515 30.69 -0.66 20.26
CA ALA A 515 31.78 0.28 20.48
C ALA A 515 31.59 1.58 19.69
N GLN A 516 31.08 1.50 18.46
CA GLN A 516 30.89 2.67 17.60
C GLN A 516 29.68 3.53 18.01
N TYR A 517 28.54 2.91 18.34
CA TYR A 517 27.26 3.61 18.51
C TYR A 517 26.79 3.68 19.96
N ALA A 518 27.22 2.78 20.84
CA ALA A 518 26.85 2.72 22.25
C ALA A 518 28.09 2.60 23.20
N PRO A 519 29.13 3.45 23.05
CA PRO A 519 30.38 3.29 23.78
C PRO A 519 30.22 3.36 25.31
N HIS A 520 29.24 4.13 25.80
CA HIS A 520 28.93 4.22 27.23
C HIS A 520 28.41 2.90 27.83
N THR A 521 27.87 1.99 27.00
CA THR A 521 27.35 0.69 27.42
C THR A 521 28.34 -0.45 27.13
N LEU A 522 29.46 -0.19 26.45
CA LEU A 522 30.43 -1.22 26.04
C LEU A 522 30.97 -2.03 27.23
N SER A 523 31.38 -1.36 28.32
CA SER A 523 31.88 -2.04 29.52
C SER A 523 30.86 -3.03 30.09
N LYS A 524 29.58 -2.64 30.10
CA LYS A 524 28.48 -3.51 30.54
C LYS A 524 28.27 -4.69 29.60
N ALA A 525 28.36 -4.47 28.29
CA ALA A 525 28.28 -5.54 27.30
C ALA A 525 29.41 -6.56 27.47
N LEU A 526 30.66 -6.10 27.64
CA LEU A 526 31.82 -6.95 27.90
C LEU A 526 31.63 -7.76 29.20
N ASN A 527 31.19 -7.11 30.27
CA ASN A 527 30.90 -7.78 31.55
C ASN A 527 29.78 -8.83 31.42
N ALA A 528 28.74 -8.56 30.62
CA ALA A 528 27.69 -9.54 30.37
C ALA A 528 28.21 -10.75 29.58
N ALA A 529 29.05 -10.55 28.56
CA ALA A 529 29.66 -11.64 27.80
C ALA A 529 30.63 -12.49 28.65
N MET A 530 31.37 -11.86 29.58
CA MET A 530 32.29 -12.54 30.49
C MET A 530 31.62 -13.48 31.49
N LYS A 531 30.30 -13.39 31.68
CA LYS A 531 29.55 -14.34 32.51
C LYS A 531 29.45 -15.74 31.88
N ALA A 532 29.71 -15.86 30.58
CA ALA A 532 29.77 -17.17 29.92
C ALA A 532 31.10 -17.88 30.22
N PRO A 533 31.11 -19.21 30.37
CA PRO A 533 32.34 -19.99 30.60
C PRO A 533 33.45 -19.69 29.57
N ASN A 534 33.08 -19.54 28.29
CA ASN A 534 34.02 -19.22 27.21
C ASN A 534 34.03 -17.72 26.83
N GLY A 535 33.45 -16.84 27.65
CA GLY A 535 33.26 -15.43 27.33
C GLY A 535 34.56 -14.69 26.98
N SER A 536 35.61 -14.92 27.78
CA SER A 536 36.94 -14.31 27.55
C SER A 536 37.56 -14.76 26.22
N THR A 537 37.47 -16.05 25.89
CA THR A 537 37.95 -16.61 24.61
C THR A 537 37.20 -16.00 23.44
N LEU A 538 35.87 -15.92 23.51
CA LEU A 538 35.04 -15.33 22.45
C LEU A 538 35.39 -13.84 22.21
N ILE A 539 35.58 -13.07 23.29
CA ILE A 539 35.99 -11.66 23.21
C ILE A 539 37.36 -11.54 22.55
N LYS A 540 38.35 -12.34 22.98
CA LYS A 540 39.69 -12.39 22.37
C LYS A 540 39.60 -12.68 20.87
N GLU A 541 38.93 -13.77 20.52
CA GLU A 541 38.76 -14.19 19.12
C GLU A 541 38.17 -13.07 18.27
N ALA A 542 37.10 -12.39 18.68
CA ALA A 542 36.50 -11.35 17.85
C ALA A 542 37.35 -10.08 17.73
N LEU A 543 38.09 -9.72 18.78
CA LEU A 543 38.99 -8.57 18.74
C LEU A 543 40.19 -8.82 17.80
N PHE A 544 40.65 -10.07 17.70
CA PHE A 544 41.83 -10.45 16.90
C PHE A 544 41.50 -11.01 15.51
N ALA A 545 40.38 -11.73 15.31
CA ALA A 545 40.01 -12.38 14.04
C ALA A 545 39.66 -11.38 12.92
N LYS A 546 39.29 -10.14 13.23
CA LYS A 546 39.01 -9.07 12.25
C LYS A 546 40.19 -8.11 12.05
N ASN A 547 41.42 -8.62 11.94
CA ASN A 547 42.57 -7.84 11.46
C ASN A 547 42.90 -6.60 12.33
N LYS A 548 42.84 -6.72 13.67
CA LYS A 548 42.96 -5.62 14.67
C LYS A 548 41.92 -4.50 14.55
N MET A 549 40.91 -4.63 13.69
CA MET A 549 39.92 -3.56 13.46
C MET A 549 38.99 -3.38 14.66
N GLY A 550 38.66 -4.44 15.40
CA GLY A 550 37.85 -4.36 16.63
C GLY A 550 38.54 -3.55 17.73
N LEU A 551 39.80 -3.87 18.01
CA LEU A 551 40.65 -3.12 18.95
C LEU A 551 40.77 -1.64 18.54
N LYS A 552 41.10 -1.36 17.28
CA LYS A 552 41.17 0.02 16.76
C LYS A 552 39.86 0.80 16.92
N ILE A 553 38.71 0.14 16.79
CA ILE A 553 37.40 0.78 16.96
C ILE A 553 37.12 1.09 18.43
N ILE A 554 37.49 0.18 19.35
CA ILE A 554 37.41 0.46 20.80
C ILE A 554 38.37 1.57 21.18
N GLU A 555 39.62 1.54 20.71
CA GLU A 555 40.60 2.60 20.92
C GLU A 555 40.06 3.96 20.48
N ARG A 556 39.38 3.99 19.33
CA ARG A 556 38.84 5.21 18.75
C ARG A 556 37.58 5.72 19.45
N HIS A 557 36.66 4.83 19.83
CA HIS A 557 35.30 5.22 20.24
C HIS A 557 34.98 4.98 21.71
N ALA A 558 35.74 4.12 22.40
CA ALA A 558 35.58 3.80 23.81
C ALA A 558 36.94 3.56 24.51
N PRO A 559 37.89 4.52 24.45
CA PRO A 559 39.24 4.35 25.00
C PRO A 559 39.24 4.03 26.50
N GLN A 560 38.24 4.49 27.24
CA GLN A 560 38.06 4.17 28.66
C GLN A 560 37.88 2.67 28.95
N CYS A 561 37.45 1.88 27.96
CA CYS A 561 37.31 0.43 28.09
C CYS A 561 38.60 -0.33 27.75
N LEU A 562 39.66 0.33 27.26
CA LEU A 562 40.88 -0.36 26.82
C LEU A 562 41.58 -1.09 27.95
N THR A 563 41.69 -0.47 29.13
CA THR A 563 42.33 -1.11 30.28
C THR A 563 41.60 -2.39 30.65
N GLN A 564 40.27 -2.32 30.77
CA GLN A 564 39.41 -3.47 31.03
C GLN A 564 39.56 -4.57 29.96
N VAL A 565 39.61 -4.19 28.68
CA VAL A 565 39.82 -5.15 27.58
C VAL A 565 41.21 -5.79 27.64
N HIS A 566 42.26 -5.03 27.96
CA HIS A 566 43.62 -5.55 28.10
C HIS A 566 43.75 -6.51 29.30
N GLU A 567 43.16 -6.17 30.45
CA GLU A 567 43.09 -7.04 31.63
C GLU A 567 42.38 -8.36 31.29
N MET A 568 41.23 -8.29 30.61
CA MET A 568 40.49 -9.48 30.14
C MET A 568 41.31 -10.33 29.15
N ILE A 569 42.22 -9.70 28.39
CA ILE A 569 43.11 -10.42 27.47
C ILE A 569 44.26 -11.09 28.24
N GLN A 570 44.79 -10.47 29.29
CA GLN A 570 45.94 -10.94 30.04
C GLN A 570 45.61 -12.07 31.04
N ASP A 571 44.42 -12.10 31.63
CA ASP A 571 44.02 -13.05 32.69
C ASP A 571 43.68 -14.49 32.23
N ASN A 572 43.93 -14.86 30.97
CA ASN A 572 43.66 -16.23 30.51
C ASN A 572 44.72 -16.71 29.49
N PRO A 573 45.87 -17.23 29.95
CA PRO A 573 46.84 -17.83 29.06
C PRO A 573 46.41 -19.27 28.79
N ASP A 574 45.83 -19.56 27.62
CA ASP A 574 46.29 -20.73 26.87
C ASP A 574 45.87 -20.81 25.40
N LYS A 575 46.88 -21.26 24.64
CA LYS A 575 47.07 -21.74 23.26
C LYS A 575 46.50 -20.97 22.05
N PRO A 576 47.38 -20.53 21.12
CA PRO A 576 46.97 -20.01 19.83
C PRO A 576 46.48 -21.16 18.92
N VAL A 577 45.30 -20.99 18.33
CA VAL A 577 44.85 -21.82 17.21
C VAL A 577 45.25 -21.09 15.93
N GLU A 578 46.26 -21.62 15.26
CA GLU A 578 46.65 -21.21 13.90
C GLU A 578 45.67 -21.77 12.87
N GLY A 579 45.30 -20.91 11.91
CA GLY A 579 45.00 -21.33 10.54
C GLY A 579 43.53 -21.31 10.15
N GLN A 580 43.08 -20.21 9.54
CA GLN A 580 42.28 -20.24 8.31
C GLN A 580 42.21 -18.84 7.68
N GLN A 581 42.65 -18.72 6.42
CA GLN A 581 42.56 -17.49 5.64
C GLN A 581 41.09 -17.16 5.31
N PRO A 582 40.66 -15.89 5.42
CA PRO A 582 39.33 -15.47 5.00
C PRO A 582 39.27 -15.33 3.47
N PRO A 583 38.11 -15.59 2.83
CA PRO A 583 37.92 -15.35 1.40
C PRO A 583 37.94 -13.85 1.10
N SER A 584 38.57 -13.49 -0.02
CA SER A 584 38.62 -12.12 -0.54
C SER A 584 37.24 -11.64 -0.97
N ILE A 585 36.68 -10.66 -0.26
CA ILE A 585 35.48 -9.94 -0.67
C ILE A 585 35.90 -8.71 -1.48
N VAL A 586 35.56 -8.71 -2.76
CA VAL A 586 35.69 -7.54 -3.65
C VAL A 586 34.57 -6.55 -3.32
N PRO A 587 34.86 -5.27 -3.03
CA PRO A 587 33.82 -4.30 -2.74
C PRO A 587 33.23 -3.75 -4.04
N THR A 588 32.03 -4.19 -4.40
CA THR A 588 31.22 -3.52 -5.44
C THR A 588 30.55 -2.29 -4.83
N LYS A 589 31.17 -1.13 -5.04
CA LYS A 589 30.52 0.18 -4.88
C LYS A 589 29.53 0.37 -6.03
N MET A 590 28.25 0.36 -5.72
CA MET A 590 27.24 1.06 -6.51
C MET A 590 26.26 1.72 -5.56
N SER A 591 26.06 3.03 -5.73
CA SER A 591 25.21 3.82 -4.85
C SER A 591 23.73 3.58 -5.16
N PHE A 592 22.89 3.70 -4.13
CA PHE A 592 21.43 3.67 -4.22
C PHE A 592 20.86 4.72 -5.20
N TRP A 593 21.61 5.79 -5.45
CA TRP A 593 21.25 6.86 -6.39
C TRP A 593 21.48 6.51 -7.87
N GLU A 594 22.37 5.55 -8.17
CA GLU A 594 22.61 5.09 -9.55
C GLU A 594 21.58 4.07 -10.03
N ARG A 595 20.81 3.45 -9.11
CA ARG A 595 19.69 2.55 -9.43
C ARG A 595 18.39 3.28 -9.81
N ASN A 596 18.19 4.51 -9.36
CA ASN A 596 16.91 5.20 -9.45
C ASN A 596 16.76 6.17 -10.64
N ARG A 597 17.66 6.13 -11.63
CA ARG A 597 17.64 7.06 -12.77
C ARG A 597 17.20 6.45 -14.11
N ILE A 598 16.75 5.19 -14.11
CA ILE A 598 16.30 4.46 -15.33
C ILE A 598 14.80 4.10 -15.29
N SER A 599 14.16 4.12 -14.12
CA SER A 599 12.76 3.67 -13.97
C SER A 599 11.72 4.66 -14.51
N THR A 600 12.02 5.97 -14.57
CA THR A 600 11.03 6.98 -14.99
C THR A 600 10.88 7.08 -16.52
N THR A 601 11.87 6.67 -17.30
CA THR A 601 11.85 6.79 -18.78
C THR A 601 11.21 5.57 -19.45
N VAL A 602 11.26 4.39 -18.82
CA VAL A 602 10.76 3.14 -19.43
C VAL A 602 9.24 3.04 -19.37
N LEU A 603 8.57 3.72 -18.43
CA LEU A 603 7.11 3.60 -18.30
C LEU A 603 6.29 4.74 -18.88
N THR A 604 6.83 5.96 -18.93
CA THR A 604 6.37 6.90 -19.96
C THR A 604 6.61 6.27 -21.33
N ALA A 605 7.60 5.39 -21.52
CA ALA A 605 7.76 4.65 -22.76
C ALA A 605 6.83 3.40 -22.94
N ALA A 606 6.31 2.78 -21.88
CA ALA A 606 5.43 1.61 -22.01
C ALA A 606 3.93 1.98 -22.07
N VAL A 607 3.53 3.08 -21.41
CA VAL A 607 2.12 3.54 -21.38
C VAL A 607 1.89 4.73 -22.33
N VAL A 608 2.90 5.59 -22.52
CA VAL A 608 2.89 6.71 -23.48
C VAL A 608 3.86 6.48 -24.65
N GLY A 609 4.85 5.58 -24.55
CA GLY A 609 5.84 5.37 -25.61
C GLY A 609 5.49 4.24 -26.55
N VAL A 610 4.54 3.36 -26.25
CA VAL A 610 3.93 2.59 -27.33
C VAL A 610 3.27 3.57 -28.30
N THR A 611 2.65 4.66 -27.83
CA THR A 611 2.10 5.71 -28.71
C THR A 611 3.14 6.74 -29.20
N ALA A 612 4.13 7.14 -28.41
CA ALA A 612 5.15 8.12 -28.80
C ALA A 612 6.32 7.53 -29.61
N TRP A 613 6.65 6.24 -29.46
CA TRP A 613 7.65 5.55 -30.29
C TRP A 613 7.12 5.27 -31.70
N PHE A 614 5.83 4.94 -31.84
CA PHE A 614 5.17 4.94 -33.16
C PHE A 614 5.08 6.35 -33.75
N ALA A 615 4.95 7.41 -32.95
CA ALA A 615 4.89 8.80 -33.44
C ALA A 615 6.24 9.49 -33.73
N THR A 616 7.38 8.96 -33.26
CA THR A 616 8.70 9.60 -33.38
C THR A 616 9.70 8.88 -34.29
N LYS A 617 9.35 7.72 -34.87
CA LYS A 617 10.13 7.15 -35.97
C LYS A 617 9.79 7.82 -37.30
N LYS A 618 10.61 8.82 -37.64
CA LYS A 618 10.85 9.28 -39.02
C LYS A 618 11.16 8.12 -39.95
#